data_AF-A0A844MMM2-F1
#
_entry.id   AF-A0A844MMM2-F1
#
_cell.length_a   1.000
_cell.length_b   1.000
_cell.length_c   1.000
_cell.angle_alpha   90.00
_cell.angle_beta   90.00
_cell.angle_gamma   90.00
#
_symmetry.space_group_name_H-M   'P 1'
#
loop_
_entity.id
_entity.type
_entity.pdbx_description
1 polymer ?
#
loop_
_entity_poly.entity_id
_entity_poly.type
_entity_poly.pdbx_seq_one_letter_code
_entity_poly.pdbx_strand_id
1 'polypeptide(L)' 'MELRWDWLIDPEEQSVFVYAPDRSATFYDEPKARLPAPEFAEDFNLSVEGLFGWLLE' A
#
# COMPACT_ATOMS: atom_id res chain seq x y z
N MET A 1 -10.94 0.50 18.79
CA MET A 1 -11.08 -0.39 17.62
C MET A 1 -10.03 0.04 16.63
N GLU A 2 -9.12 -0.85 16.27
CA GLU A 2 -8.07 -0.53 15.30
C GLU A 2 -8.66 -0.58 13.88
N LEU A 3 -8.37 0.45 13.08
CA LEU A 3 -8.78 0.50 11.68
C LEU A 3 -7.87 -0.45 10.89
N ARG A 4 -8.44 -1.48 10.27
CA ARG A 4 -7.71 -2.38 9.39
C ARG A 4 -7.77 -1.86 7.96
N TRP A 5 -6.60 -1.74 7.36
CA TRP A 5 -6.42 -1.50 5.94
C TRP A 5 -6.01 -2.82 5.31
N ASP A 6 -6.71 -3.24 4.26
CA ASP A 6 -6.42 -4.49 3.55
C ASP A 6 -5.79 -4.14 2.21
N TRP A 7 -4.70 -4.81 1.85
CA TRP A 7 -3.96 -4.57 0.60
C TRP A 7 -4.13 -5.76 -0.34
N LEU A 8 -4.42 -5.47 -1.60
CA LEU A 8 -4.32 -6.41 -2.71
C LEU A 8 -3.18 -5.94 -3.61
N ILE A 9 -2.11 -6.74 -3.65
CA ILE A 9 -0.89 -6.44 -4.38
C ILE A 9 -0.89 -7.29 -5.65
N ASP A 10 -0.68 -6.65 -6.80
CA ASP A 10 -0.45 -7.32 -8.08
C ASP A 10 1.04 -7.16 -8.48
N PRO A 11 1.86 -8.21 -8.33
CA PRO A 11 3.28 -8.13 -8.66
C PRO A 11 3.59 -8.02 -10.15
N GLU A 12 2.72 -8.52 -11.03
CA GLU A 12 2.94 -8.47 -12.48
C GLU A 12 2.76 -7.03 -13.01
N GLU A 13 1.74 -6.36 -12.50
CA GLU A 13 1.41 -4.96 -12.84
C GLU A 13 2.12 -3.93 -11.94
N GLN A 14 2.90 -4.39 -10.95
CA GLN A 14 3.53 -3.56 -9.91
C GLN A 14 2.56 -2.52 -9.32
N SER A 15 1.37 -2.98 -8.93
CA SER A 15 0.31 -2.12 -8.45
C SER A 15 -0.32 -2.60 -7.14
N VAL A 16 -0.92 -1.67 -6.39
CA VAL A 16 -1.53 -1.94 -5.09
C VAL A 16 -2.91 -1.32 -5.01
N PHE A 17 -3.90 -2.14 -4.65
CA PHE A 17 -5.21 -1.69 -4.21
C PHE A 17 -5.26 -1.68 -2.69
N VAL A 18 -5.60 -0.53 -2.12
CA VAL A 18 -5.80 -0.38 -0.69
C VAL A 18 -7.27 -0.20 -0.39
N TYR A 19 -7.81 -1.11 0.43
CA TYR A 19 -9.18 -1.06 0.93
C TYR A 19 -9.21 -0.43 2.31
N ALA A 20 -9.92 0.68 2.41
CA ALA A 20 -10.17 1.36 3.67
C ALA A 20 -11.32 0.68 4.44
N PRO A 21 -11.44 0.94 5.76
CA PRO A 21 -12.53 0.43 6.59
C PRO A 21 -13.94 0.77 6.07
N ASP A 22 -14.09 1.88 5.32
CA ASP A 22 -15.35 2.30 4.71
C ASP A 22 -15.64 1.61 3.36
N ARG A 23 -14.82 0.62 2.99
CA ARG A 23 -14.87 -0.14 1.73
C ARG A 23 -14.52 0.68 0.48
N SER A 24 -13.99 1.89 0.63
CA SER A 24 -13.36 2.58 -0.49
C SER A 24 -12.07 1.86 -0.89
N ALA A 25 -11.81 1.81 -2.19
CA ALA A 25 -10.59 1.25 -2.76
C ALA A 25 -9.80 2.37 -3.42
N THR A 26 -8.51 2.48 -3.11
CA THR A 26 -7.59 3.40 -3.79
C THR A 26 -6.52 2.58 -4.51
N PHE A 27 -6.26 2.93 -5.76
CA PHE A 27 -5.28 2.29 -6.61
C PHE A 27 -3.98 3.09 -6.63
N TYR A 28 -2.85 2.39 -6.55
CA TYR A 28 -1.50 2.95 -6.55
C TYR A 28 -0.62 2.18 -7.53
N ASP A 29 -0.12 2.87 -8.55
CA ASP A 29 0.79 2.37 -9.59
C ASP A 29 2.02 3.27 -9.80
N GLU A 30 1.94 4.53 -9.35
CA GLU A 30 3.05 5.47 -9.44
C GLU A 30 4.21 5.09 -8.49
N PRO A 31 5.46 4.89 -8.97
CA PRO A 31 6.58 4.39 -8.16
C PRO A 31 6.87 5.19 -6.88
N LYS A 32 6.67 6.51 -6.94
CA LYS A 32 6.90 7.44 -5.82
C LYS A 32 5.67 7.65 -4.93
N ALA A 33 4.51 7.10 -5.30
CA ALA A 33 3.32 7.20 -4.47
C ALA A 33 3.55 6.48 -3.15
N ARG A 34 3.09 7.12 -2.06
CA ARG A 34 3.20 6.58 -0.71
C ARG A 34 1.96 5.78 -0.39
N LEU A 35 2.16 4.55 0.06
CA LEU A 35 1.07 3.70 0.50
C LEU A 35 0.64 4.15 1.91
N PRO A 36 -0.67 4.17 2.20
CA PRO A 36 -1.18 4.59 3.50
C PRO A 36 -0.76 3.59 4.57
N ALA A 37 -0.22 4.08 5.67
CA ALA A 37 0.12 3.29 6.85
C ALA A 37 -0.90 3.53 7.98
N PRO A 38 -1.15 2.55 8.85
CA PRO A 38 -1.85 2.78 10.11
C PRO A 38 -1.11 3.82 10.97
N GLU A 39 -1.84 4.50 11.86
CA GLU A 39 -1.30 5.56 12.73
C GLU A 39 -0.09 5.11 13.56
N PHE A 40 -0.07 3.86 14.04
CA PHE A 40 1.08 3.33 14.80
C PHE A 40 2.37 3.22 13.97
N ALA A 41 2.27 3.25 12.64
CA ALA A 41 3.35 3.11 11.68
C ALA A 41 3.51 4.36 10.82
N GLU A 42 3.11 5.53 11.30
CA GLU A 42 3.18 6.79 10.54
C GLU A 42 4.60 7.14 10.05
N ASP A 43 5.64 6.75 10.81
CA ASP A 43 7.04 6.94 10.45
C ASP A 43 7.51 5.97 9.35
N PHE A 44 6.76 4.88 9.11
CA PHE A 44 7.06 3.91 8.08
C PHE A 44 6.53 4.39 6.72
N ASN A 45 7.44 4.99 5.96
CA ASN A 45 7.12 5.62 4.69
C ASN A 45 7.41 4.69 3.51
N LEU A 46 6.47 3.83 3.18
CA LEU A 46 6.61 2.86 2.08
C LEU A 46 6.10 3.45 0.76
N SER A 47 6.97 3.51 -0.25
CA SER A 47 6.57 3.79 -1.63
C SER A 47 6.21 2.51 -2.38
N VAL A 48 5.49 2.67 -3.50
CA VAL A 48 5.21 1.57 -4.44
C VAL A 48 6.52 0.91 -4.92
N GLU A 49 7.51 1.70 -5.33
CA GLU A 49 8.84 1.21 -5.72
C GLU A 49 9.52 0.43 -4.59
N GLY A 50 9.44 0.93 -3.35
CA GLY A 50 10.04 0.27 -2.20
C GLY A 50 9.41 -1.09 -1.90
N LEU A 51 8.07 -1.19 -2.01
CA LEU A 51 7.35 -2.45 -1.84
C LEU A 51 7.79 -3.50 -2.86
N PHE A 52 7.82 -3.14 -4.15
CA PHE A 52 8.19 -4.08 -5.20
C PHE A 52 9.68 -4.38 -5.22
N GLY A 53 10.52 -3.44 -4.77
CA GLY A 53 11.92 -3.70 -4.47
C GLY A 53 12.09 -4.85 -3.47
N TRP A 54 11.23 -4.98 -2.47
CA TRP A 54 11.27 -6.11 -1.52
C TRP A 54 10.67 -7.41 -2.06
N LEU A 55 9.60 -7.32 -2.86
CA LEU A 55 8.86 -8.50 -3.31
C LEU A 55 9.51 -9.22 -4.50
N LEU A 56 10.27 -8.48 -5.31
CA LEU A 56 10.87 -8.99 -6.56
C LEU A 56 12.39 -9.22 -6.46
N GLU A 57 12.95 -9.11 -5.25
CA GLU A 57 14.33 -9.52 -4.92
C GLU A 57 14.51 -11.05 -4.91
#